data_AF-A0A6N7ZPC7-F1
#
_entry.id   AF-A0A6N7ZPC7-F1
#
_cell.length_a   1.000
_cell.length_b   1.000
_cell.length_c   1.000
_cell.angle_alpha   90.00
_cell.angle_beta   90.00
_cell.angle_gamma   90.00
#
_symmetry.space_group_name_H-M   'P 1'
#
loop_
_entity.id
_entity.type
_entity.pdbx_description
1 polymer ?
#
loop_
_entity_poly.entity_id
_entity_poly.type
_entity_poly.pdbx_seq_one_letter_code
_entity_poly.pdbx_strand_id
1 'polypeptide(L)' 'AKGFILLPRRRVVERTFTWFGRNCRLYKDCERTLKTAQPMLYLASINMILRRCLRKSNI' A
#
# COMPACT_ATOMS: atom_id res chain seq x y z
N ALA A 1 23.59 10.84 -17.23
CA ALA A 1 22.50 10.15 -16.52
C ALA A 1 21.40 11.15 -16.21
N LYS A 2 20.13 10.88 -16.56
CA LYS A 2 19.01 11.75 -16.13
C LYS A 2 18.89 11.65 -14.61
N GLY A 3 19.07 12.76 -13.91
CA GLY A 3 19.07 12.81 -12.45
C GLY A 3 17.70 12.49 -11.84
N PHE A 4 17.66 12.42 -10.50
CA PHE A 4 16.44 12.21 -9.74
C PHE A 4 15.47 13.40 -9.93
N ILE A 5 14.31 13.14 -10.53
CA ILE A 5 13.25 14.14 -10.71
C ILE A 5 12.33 14.07 -9.49
N LEU A 6 12.25 15.18 -8.75
CA LEU A 6 11.37 15.28 -7.59
C LEU A 6 9.91 15.40 -8.05
N LEU A 7 9.17 14.29 -7.98
CA LEU A 7 7.73 14.28 -8.28
C LEU A 7 6.95 14.75 -7.04
N PRO A 8 6.07 15.77 -7.16
CA PRO A 8 5.40 16.41 -6.02
C PRO A 8 4.50 15.46 -5.20
N ARG A 9 4.16 14.27 -5.73
CA ARG A 9 3.30 13.28 -5.05
C ARG A 9 3.97 11.94 -4.74
N ARG A 10 5.27 11.84 -5.00
CA ARG A 10 6.04 10.60 -4.80
C ARG A 10 5.90 10.03 -3.39
N ARG A 11 5.99 10.89 -2.38
CA ARG A 11 5.94 10.49 -0.96
C ARG A 11 4.62 9.84 -0.55
N VAL A 12 3.53 10.20 -1.21
CA VAL A 12 2.21 9.59 -0.96
C VAL A 12 2.21 8.17 -1.52
N VAL A 13 2.67 8.00 -2.77
CA VAL A 13 2.76 6.71 -3.45
C VAL A 13 3.70 5.75 -2.69
N GLU A 14 4.88 6.23 -2.31
CA GLU A 14 5.85 5.42 -1.54
C GLU A 14 5.33 5.02 -0.16
N ARG A 15 4.55 5.88 0.51
CA ARG A 15 3.88 5.52 1.76
C ARG A 15 2.85 4.41 1.57
N THR A 16 2.10 4.44 0.47
CA THR A 16 1.17 3.36 0.13
C THR A 16 1.91 2.04 -0.11
N PHE A 17 3.01 2.07 -0.86
CA PHE A 17 3.84 0.87 -1.08
C PHE A 17 4.50 0.36 0.21
N THR A 18 4.98 1.25 1.07
CA THR A 18 5.51 0.88 2.40
C THR A 18 4.42 0.22 3.26
N TRP A 19 3.19 0.69 3.14
CA TRP A 19 2.05 0.13 3.86
C TRP A 19 1.68 -1.26 3.33
N PHE A 20 1.68 -1.44 2.00
CA PHE A 20 1.52 -2.75 1.38
C PHE A 20 2.63 -3.71 1.80
N GLY A 21 3.89 -3.29 1.83
CA GLY A 21 5.00 -4.12 2.32
C GLY A 21 4.82 -4.64 3.76
N ARG A 22 4.10 -3.92 4.63
CA ARG A 22 3.79 -4.36 6.00
C ARG A 22 2.64 -5.36 6.11
N ASN A 23 1.70 -5.34 5.15
CA ASN A 23 0.52 -6.23 5.15
C ASN A 23 0.70 -7.41 4.18
N CYS A 24 1.65 -7.28 3.26
CA CYS A 24 2.19 -8.35 2.44
C CYS A 24 3.21 -9.16 3.25
N ARG A 25 2.73 -9.91 4.26
CA ARG A 25 3.50 -11.01 4.90
C ARG A 25 3.85 -12.14 3.90
N LEU A 26 3.45 -11.95 2.65
CA LEU A 26 3.53 -12.82 1.50
C LEU A 26 4.19 -12.11 0.30
N TYR A 27 5.03 -11.07 0.45
CA TYR A 27 5.69 -10.42 -0.71
C TYR A 27 6.40 -11.45 -1.62
N LYS A 28 6.92 -12.55 -1.06
CA LYS A 28 7.47 -13.70 -1.80
C LYS A 28 6.42 -14.55 -2.52
N ASP A 29 5.20 -14.63 -2.02
CA ASP A 29 4.12 -15.42 -2.60
C ASP A 29 3.27 -14.64 -3.60
N CYS A 30 3.43 -13.30 -3.64
CA CYS A 30 2.92 -12.48 -4.75
C CYS A 30 3.52 -12.93 -6.09
N GLU A 31 4.78 -13.35 -6.10
CA GLU A 31 5.45 -13.93 -7.26
C GLU A 31 4.97 -15.36 -7.56
N ARG A 32 4.47 -16.07 -6.54
CA ARG A 32 4.04 -17.46 -6.64
C ARG A 32 2.63 -17.59 -7.22
N THR A 33 1.70 -16.68 -6.90
CA THR A 33 0.34 -16.72 -7.45
C THR A 33 -0.39 -15.35 -7.40
N LEU A 34 -0.76 -14.80 -8.57
CA LEU A 34 -1.54 -13.56 -8.65
C LEU A 34 -2.94 -13.66 -7.99
N LYS A 35 -3.55 -14.86 -8.02
CA LYS A 35 -4.88 -15.12 -7.44
C LYS A 35 -4.94 -14.91 -5.93
N THR A 36 -3.85 -15.17 -5.20
CA THR A 36 -3.77 -14.94 -3.75
C THR A 36 -3.32 -13.51 -3.42
N ALA A 37 -2.55 -12.88 -4.32
CA ALA A 37 -2.07 -11.51 -4.14
C ALA A 37 -3.19 -10.46 -4.26
N GLN A 38 -4.10 -10.60 -5.23
CA GLN A 38 -5.23 -9.66 -5.42
C GLN A 38 -6.08 -9.46 -4.15
N PRO A 39 -6.64 -10.50 -3.50
CA PRO A 39 -7.49 -10.31 -2.32
C PRO A 39 -6.72 -9.68 -1.14
N MET A 40 -5.42 -9.98 -0.99
CA MET A 40 -4.59 -9.33 0.04
C MET A 40 -4.40 -7.84 -0.22
N LEU A 41 -4.25 -7.41 -1.48
CA LEU A 41 -4.12 -6.00 -1.85
C LEU A 41 -5.43 -5.24 -1.59
N TYR A 42 -6.58 -5.84 -1.89
CA TYR A 42 -7.88 -5.27 -1.55
C TYR A 42 -8.05 -5.15 -0.03
N LEU A 43 -7.75 -6.21 0.73
CA LEU A 43 -7.85 -6.19 2.18
C LEU A 43 -6.95 -5.11 2.80
N ALA A 44 -5.71 -4.99 2.30
CA ALA A 44 -4.80 -3.94 2.71
C ALA A 44 -5.38 -2.53 2.44
N SER A 45 -5.94 -2.32 1.25
CA SER A 45 -6.57 -1.05 0.87
C SER A 45 -7.78 -0.72 1.77
N ILE A 46 -8.64 -1.70 2.05
CA ILE A 46 -9.79 -1.55 2.96
C ILE A 46 -9.32 -1.15 4.36
N ASN A 47 -8.32 -1.84 4.91
CA ASN A 47 -7.77 -1.52 6.23
C ASN A 47 -7.19 -0.09 6.29
N MET A 48 -6.58 0.38 5.20
CA MET A 48 -6.04 1.75 5.13
C MET A 48 -7.18 2.79 5.16
N ILE A 49 -8.22 2.58 4.36
CA ILE A 49 -9.40 3.46 4.31
C ILE A 49 -10.11 3.46 5.66
N LEU A 50 -10.34 2.28 6.26
CA LEU A 50 -11.02 2.13 7.53
C LEU A 50 -10.33 2.93 8.65
N ARG A 51 -9.00 2.82 8.79
CA ARG A 51 -8.25 3.63 9.77
C ARG A 51 -8.35 5.12 9.51
N ARG A 52 -8.40 5.55 8.24
CA ARG A 52 -8.55 6.95 7.88
C ARG A 52 -9.94 7.48 8.25
N CYS A 53 -10.98 6.68 8.02
CA CYS A 53 -12.36 7.00 8.42
C CYS A 53 -12.50 7.05 9.94
N LEU A 54 -12.00 6.04 10.65
CA LEU A 54 -12.04 5.97 12.12
C LEU A 54 -11.29 7.15 12.76
N ARG A 55 -10.13 7.53 12.23
CA ARG A 55 -9.41 8.72 12.70
C ARG A 55 -10.21 10.01 12.49
N LYS A 56 -10.99 10.10 11.41
CA LYS A 56 -11.81 11.29 11.11
C LYS A 56 -13.06 11.36 11.99
N SER A 57 -13.59 10.21 12.40
CA SER A 57 -14.78 10.10 13.28
C SER A 57 -14.47 10.33 14.76
N ASN A 58 -13.20 10.26 15.17
CA ASN A 58 -12.75 10.50 16.55
C ASN A 58 -12.34 11.97 16.79
N ILE A 59 -12.80 12.87 15.92
CA ILE A 59 -12.65 14.34 15.96
C ILE A 59 -14.07 14.90 15.87
#